data_AF-A0AA40HM65-F1
#
_entry.id   AF-A0AA40HM65-F1
#
_cell.length_a   1.000
_cell.length_b   1.000
_cell.length_c   1.000
_cell.angle_alpha   90.00
_cell.angle_beta   90.00
_cell.angle_gamma   90.00
#
_symmetry.space_group_name_H-M   'P 1'
#
loop_
_entity.id
_entity.type
_entity.pdbx_description
1 polymer ?
#
loop_
_entity_poly.entity_id
_entity_poly.type
_entity_poly.pdbx_seq_one_letter_code
_entity_poly.pdbx_strand_id
1 'polypeptide(L)'
;MTTAWYRPTWDLALDPLVSCKLCLGEYPVEQMTTLAQCRCVFCTLCLKQYVELLIKEGFETTISCPDAACPKQGRLQEHEAHRVHGGG
;
A
#
# COMPACT_ATOMS: atom_id res chain seq x y z
N MET A 1 -6.75 49.06 16.02
CA MET A 1 -5.68 48.05 15.84
C MET A 1 -6.35 46.80 15.31
N THR A 2 -6.12 46.50 14.03
CA THR A 2 -6.87 45.52 13.22
C THR A 2 -6.38 44.10 13.49
N THR A 3 -7.19 43.28 14.17
CA THR A 3 -7.01 41.82 14.21
C THR A 3 -7.42 41.25 12.86
N ALA A 4 -6.48 41.26 11.92
CA ALA A 4 -6.60 40.60 10.63
C ALA A 4 -6.61 39.08 10.87
N TRP A 5 -7.76 38.48 10.55
CA TRP A 5 -7.97 37.06 10.44
C TRP A 5 -7.06 36.50 9.34
N TYR A 6 -5.84 36.12 9.68
CA TYR A 6 -4.98 35.34 8.79
C TYR A 6 -5.12 33.86 9.17
N ARG A 7 -6.22 33.25 8.71
CA ARG A 7 -6.29 31.79 8.61
C ARG A 7 -5.37 31.41 7.45
N PRO A 8 -4.25 30.70 7.68
CA PRO A 8 -3.43 30.26 6.57
C PRO A 8 -4.28 29.37 5.67
N THR A 9 -4.09 29.51 4.37
CA THR A 9 -4.72 28.74 3.31
C THR A 9 -4.16 27.31 3.29
N TRP A 10 -4.47 26.51 4.32
CA TRP A 10 -4.09 25.08 4.38
C TRP A 10 -5.19 24.14 3.88
N ASP A 11 -6.15 24.66 3.10
CA ASP A 11 -7.14 23.88 2.36
C ASP A 11 -6.56 23.32 1.04
N LEU A 12 -5.26 23.10 0.99
CA LEU A 12 -4.69 22.20 -0.01
C LEU A 12 -5.06 20.82 0.51
N ALA A 13 -6.03 20.17 -0.12
CA ALA A 13 -6.40 18.79 0.16
C ALA A 13 -5.13 17.93 0.15
N LEU A 14 -4.50 17.76 1.31
CA LEU A 14 -3.44 16.80 1.51
C LEU A 14 -4.16 15.47 1.39
N ASP A 15 -4.15 14.88 0.20
CA ASP A 15 -4.58 13.51 0.01
C ASP A 15 -3.97 12.69 1.13
N PRO A 16 -4.76 11.95 1.93
CA PRO A 16 -4.26 11.30 3.13
C PRO A 16 -3.13 10.35 2.73
N LEU A 17 -1.89 10.75 3.00
CA LEU A 17 -0.73 9.92 2.74
C LEU A 17 -0.75 8.79 3.74
N VAL A 18 -0.53 7.58 3.24
CA VAL A 18 -0.41 6.38 4.03
C VAL A 18 1.06 6.03 4.11
N SER A 19 1.50 5.52 5.25
CA SER A 19 2.87 5.01 5.40
C SER A 19 2.93 3.54 5.01
N CYS A 20 3.85 3.21 4.11
CA CYS A 20 4.13 1.84 3.74
C CYS A 20 5.05 1.20 4.79
N LYS A 21 4.65 0.05 5.34
CA LYS A 21 5.46 -0.67 6.34
C LYS A 21 6.69 -1.38 5.79
N LEU A 22 6.78 -1.59 4.48
CA LEU A 22 7.90 -2.29 3.83
C LEU A 22 9.09 -1.37 3.55
N CYS A 23 8.81 -0.21 2.94
CA CYS A 23 9.85 0.76 2.57
C CYS A 23 9.91 1.96 3.52
N LEU A 24 8.98 2.05 4.49
CA LEU A 24 8.84 3.17 5.43
C LEU A 24 8.60 4.54 4.75
N GLY A 25 8.19 4.55 3.48
CA GLY A 25 7.84 5.76 2.74
C GLY A 25 6.35 6.12 2.85
N GLU A 26 6.05 7.40 2.64
CA GLU A 26 4.69 7.93 2.59
C GLU A 26 4.21 8.03 1.13
N TYR A 27 3.04 7.46 0.83
CA TYR A 27 2.47 7.45 -0.52
C TYR A 27 0.98 7.77 -0.47
N PRO A 28 0.43 8.40 -1.52
CA PRO A 28 -1.02 8.61 -1.61
C PRO A 28 -1.75 7.26 -1.71
N VAL A 29 -3.02 7.25 -1.29
CA VAL A 29 -3.88 6.05 -1.31
C VAL A 29 -3.95 5.40 -2.70
N GLU A 30 -3.86 6.19 -3.77
CA GLU A 30 -3.84 5.74 -5.16
C GLU A 30 -2.65 4.83 -5.47
N GLN A 31 -1.51 5.05 -4.80
CA GLN A 31 -0.28 4.27 -4.94
C GLN A 31 -0.16 3.19 -3.86
N MET A 32 -1.21 3.00 -3.07
CA MET A 32 -1.29 2.00 -2.02
C MET A 32 -2.20 0.86 -2.45
N THR A 33 -1.81 -0.34 -2.10
CA THR A 33 -2.62 -1.54 -2.24
C THR A 33 -2.98 -2.08 -0.87
N THR A 34 -4.29 -2.20 -0.62
CA THR A 34 -4.82 -2.80 0.62
C THR A 34 -5.18 -4.24 0.35
N LEU A 35 -4.65 -5.15 1.15
CA LEU A 35 -4.92 -6.58 1.07
C LEU A 35 -6.30 -6.90 1.65
N ALA A 36 -7.19 -7.51 0.86
CA ALA A 36 -8.57 -7.78 1.26
C ALA A 36 -8.68 -8.72 2.48
N GLN A 37 -7.79 -9.72 2.58
CA GLN A 37 -7.86 -10.76 3.61
C GLN A 37 -7.39 -10.27 4.99
N CYS A 38 -6.33 -9.46 5.03
CA CYS A 38 -5.71 -9.00 6.28
C CYS A 38 -5.83 -7.50 6.54
N ARG A 39 -6.37 -6.72 5.58
CA ARG A 39 -6.47 -5.24 5.62
C ARG A 39 -5.12 -4.53 5.76
N CYS A 40 -4.00 -5.23 5.56
CA CYS A 40 -2.68 -4.61 5.54
C CYS A 40 -2.54 -3.75 4.28
N VAL A 41 -1.87 -2.60 4.41
CA VAL A 41 -1.68 -1.65 3.31
C VAL A 41 -0.20 -1.46 3.04
N PHE A 42 0.18 -1.51 1.76
CA PHE A 42 1.55 -1.32 1.33
C PHE A 42 1.59 -0.56 0.01
N CYS A 43 2.75 0.05 -0.27
CA CYS A 43 2.98 0.69 -1.54
C CYS A 43 2.89 -0.33 -2.69
N THR A 44 2.25 0.03 -3.80
CA THR A 44 2.06 -0.85 -4.96
C THR A 44 3.39 -1.37 -5.51
N LEU A 45 4.44 -0.54 -5.48
CA LEU A 45 5.80 -0.93 -5.87
C LEU A 45 6.36 -2.05 -4.99
N CYS A 46 6.23 -1.89 -3.67
CA CYS A 46 6.71 -2.84 -2.66
C CYS A 46 6.01 -4.19 -2.83
N LEU A 47 4.70 -4.14 -3.03
CA LEU A 47 3.89 -5.33 -3.23
C LEU A 47 4.24 -6.00 -4.57
N LYS A 48 4.52 -5.24 -5.62
CA LYS A 48 4.92 -5.76 -6.93
C LYS A 48 6.24 -6.50 -6.85
N GLN A 49 7.27 -5.91 -6.25
CA GLN A 49 8.55 -6.58 -6.03
C GLN A 49 8.37 -7.88 -5.23
N TYR A 50 7.55 -7.82 -4.18
CA TYR A 50 7.30 -8.98 -3.32
C TYR A 50 6.57 -10.12 -4.06
N VAL A 51 5.55 -9.79 -4.85
CA VAL A 51 4.81 -10.73 -5.70
C VAL A 51 5.74 -11.33 -6.76
N GLU A 52 6.54 -10.52 -7.45
CA GLU A 52 7.51 -10.98 -8.46
C GLU A 52 8.55 -11.94 -7.88
N LEU A 53 9.02 -11.69 -6.65
CA LEU A 53 9.93 -12.58 -5.93
C LEU A 53 9.27 -13.92 -5.62
N LEU A 54 8.05 -13.91 -5.08
CA LEU A 54 7.33 -15.14 -4.73
C LEU A 54 6.96 -15.97 -5.97
N ILE A 55 6.62 -15.32 -7.08
CA ILE A 55 6.42 -15.98 -8.38
C ILE A 55 7.72 -16.67 -8.82
N LYS A 56 8.86 -15.97 -8.75
CA LYS A 56 10.17 -16.56 -9.08
C LYS A 56 10.55 -17.73 -8.17
N GLU A 57 10.13 -17.72 -6.92
CA GLU A 57 10.34 -18.82 -5.97
C GLU A 57 9.37 -19.99 -6.15
N GLY A 58 8.38 -19.89 -7.04
CA GLY A 58 7.40 -20.94 -7.32
C GLY A 58 6.12 -20.87 -6.47
N PHE A 59 5.89 -19.76 -5.76
CA PHE A 59 4.68 -19.49 -4.98
C PHE A 59 3.64 -18.68 -5.77
N GLU A 60 3.44 -18.98 -7.05
CA GLU A 60 2.55 -18.26 -7.96
C GLU A 60 1.10 -18.15 -7.46
N THR A 61 0.62 -19.15 -6.71
CA THR A 61 -0.79 -19.24 -6.29
C THR A 61 -1.02 -18.87 -4.82
N THR A 62 0.04 -18.76 -4.01
CA THR A 62 -0.06 -18.71 -2.53
C THR A 62 0.78 -17.58 -1.95
N ILE A 63 0.57 -16.38 -2.45
CA ILE A 63 1.30 -15.20 -1.99
C ILE A 63 0.79 -14.82 -0.59
N SER A 64 1.67 -14.84 0.41
CA SER A 64 1.34 -14.49 1.80
C SER A 64 1.44 -12.99 2.04
N CYS A 65 0.90 -12.48 3.14
CA CYS A 65 1.07 -11.07 3.51
C CYS A 65 2.57 -10.78 3.78
N PRO A 66 3.15 -9.69 3.24
CA PRO A 66 4.55 -9.35 3.47
C PRO A 66 4.84 -8.83 4.89
N ASP A 67 3.81 -8.54 5.69
CA ASP A 67 3.96 -8.20 7.11
C ASP A 67 3.98 -9.48 7.95
N ALA A 68 5.17 -9.84 8.44
CA ALA A 68 5.40 -11.02 9.28
C ALA A 68 4.70 -10.93 10.64
N ALA A 69 4.33 -9.74 11.08
CA ALA A 69 3.53 -9.52 12.29
C ALA A 69 2.02 -9.54 12.02
N CYS A 70 1.60 -9.79 10.76
CA CYS A 70 0.19 -9.91 10.41
C CYS A 70 -0.41 -11.17 11.06
N PRO A 71 -1.33 -11.04 12.03
CA PRO A 71 -1.87 -12.17 12.78
C PRO A 71 -2.70 -13.13 11.90
N LYS A 72 -3.14 -12.65 10.73
CA LYS A 72 -3.93 -13.44 9.78
C LYS A 72 -3.08 -14.16 8.74
N GLN A 73 -1.79 -13.83 8.61
CA GLN A 73 -0.93 -14.23 7.47
C GLN A 73 -1.71 -14.23 6.15
N GLY A 74 -2.52 -13.18 5.94
CA GLY A 74 -3.56 -13.21 4.91
C GLY A 74 -2.96 -13.44 3.53
N ARG A 75 -3.53 -14.35 2.75
CA ARG A 75 -3.10 -14.57 1.37
C ARG A 75 -3.48 -13.34 0.55
N LEU A 76 -2.61 -12.91 -0.38
CA LEU A 76 -3.09 -12.13 -1.51
C LEU A 76 -4.00 -13.03 -2.33
N GLN A 77 -5.16 -12.51 -2.72
CA GLN A 77 -5.95 -13.16 -3.75
C GLN A 77 -5.31 -12.96 -5.12
N GLU A 78 -5.56 -13.90 -6.03
CA GLU A 78 -5.04 -13.89 -7.40
C GLU A 78 -5.37 -12.58 -8.15
N HIS A 79 -6.57 -12.02 -7.92
CA HIS A 79 -6.98 -10.75 -8.51
C HIS A 79 -6.14 -9.55 -8.02
N GLU A 80 -5.64 -9.59 -6.77
CA GLU A 80 -4.79 -8.55 -6.19
C GLU A 80 -3.37 -8.66 -6.77
N ALA A 81 -2.84 -9.88 -6.84
CA ALA A 81 -1.55 -10.16 -7.46
C ALA A 81 -1.54 -9.76 -8.94
N HIS A 82 -2.60 -10.08 -9.69
CA HIS A 82 -2.74 -9.67 -11.10
C HIS A 82 -2.80 -8.16 -11.26
N ARG A 83 -3.53 -7.43 -10.39
CA ARG A 83 -3.61 -5.96 -10.46
C ARG A 83 -2.27 -5.29 -10.17
N VAL A 84 -1.48 -5.89 -9.28
CA VAL A 84 -0.15 -5.41 -8.89
C VAL A 84 0.88 -5.74 -9.97
N HIS A 85 0.75 -6.88 -10.65
CA HIS A 85 1.67 -7.30 -11.70
C HIS A 85 1.34 -6.71 -13.08
N GLY A 86 0.05 -6.52 -13.38
CA GLY A 86 -0.50 -6.17 -14.69
C GLY A 86 -0.68 -4.67 -15.00
N GLY A 87 -0.24 -3.77 -14.11
CA GLY A 87 -0.17 -2.34 -14.42
C GLY A 87 1.05 -2.03 -15.30
N GLY A 88 0.85 -2.03 -16.61
CA GLY A 88 1.78 -1.52 -17.63
C GLY A 88 1.55 -0.03 -17.91
#